data_AF-A0A8J5CT02-F1
#
_entry.id   AF-A0A8J5CT02-F1
#
_cell.length_a   1.000
_cell.length_b   1.000
_cell.length_c   1.000
_cell.angle_alpha   90.00
_cell.angle_beta   90.00
_cell.angle_gamma   90.00
#
_symmetry.space_group_name_H-M   'P 1'
#
loop_
_entity.id
_entity.type
_entity.pdbx_description
1 polymer ?
#
loop_
_entity_poly.entity_id
_entity_poly.type
_entity_poly.pdbx_seq_one_letter_code
_entity_poly.pdbx_strand_id
1 'polypeptide(L)'
;MSSVNLLALPESVLLRVFWFLGPVDLFNLCIVHPRLARLVGDISLWRHVDFGRAPLSLQFLHKFVKFLGPHTLSITIHGFVRPSSRLHPKGKTRSKCISEAFLTSLKRRCPNLQELHLHRCFIDASTTKFSTLPASLKKLSLRGSALFNLPHNRVVVLVASPFFRLEKHLPVLEEVWLEGCGAWLTPSDLTLLLSRCSTLQDKSGQRQVTLESWSQTVGLA
;
A
#
# COMPACT_ATOMS: atom_id res chain seq x y z
N MET A 1 22.40 30.08 -31.80
CA MET A 1 22.36 29.28 -30.55
C MET A 1 21.46 28.09 -30.79
N SER A 2 22.02 26.89 -30.89
CA SER A 2 21.25 25.66 -31.10
C SER A 2 20.36 25.43 -29.88
N SER A 3 19.04 25.47 -30.05
CA SER A 3 18.12 25.14 -28.98
C SER A 3 18.30 23.68 -28.58
N VAL A 4 18.69 23.43 -27.33
CA VAL A 4 18.80 22.08 -26.80
C VAL A 4 17.40 21.50 -26.74
N ASN A 5 17.12 20.50 -27.58
CA ASN A 5 15.84 19.82 -27.61
C ASN A 5 15.93 18.49 -26.86
N LEU A 6 15.17 18.36 -25.77
CA LEU A 6 15.07 17.11 -25.00
C LEU A 6 14.67 15.92 -25.90
N LEU A 7 13.81 16.16 -26.90
CA LEU A 7 13.37 15.15 -27.86
C LEU A 7 14.45 14.79 -28.89
N ALA A 8 15.60 15.43 -28.92
CA ALA A 8 16.73 14.99 -29.73
C ALA A 8 17.57 13.91 -29.04
N LEU A 9 17.38 13.69 -27.73
CA LEU A 9 18.14 12.69 -26.97
C LEU A 9 17.76 11.25 -27.37
N PRO A 10 18.71 10.29 -27.31
CA PRO A 10 18.42 8.88 -27.47
C PRO A 10 17.45 8.34 -26.41
N GLU A 11 16.73 7.27 -26.73
CA GLU A 11 15.71 6.69 -25.83
C GLU A 11 16.30 6.14 -24.54
N SER A 12 17.48 5.53 -24.61
CA SER A 12 18.22 5.04 -23.44
C SER A 12 18.54 6.17 -22.45
N VAL A 13 18.91 7.35 -22.97
CA VAL A 13 19.19 8.53 -22.14
C VAL A 13 17.90 9.06 -21.52
N LEU A 14 16.81 9.15 -22.30
CA LEU A 14 15.51 9.58 -21.79
C LEU A 14 14.96 8.63 -20.72
N LEU A 15 15.06 7.32 -20.92
CA LEU A 15 14.67 6.32 -19.92
C LEU A 15 15.52 6.45 -18.66
N ARG A 16 16.81 6.77 -18.79
CA ARG A 16 17.68 7.02 -17.63
C ARG A 16 17.26 8.26 -16.85
N VAL A 17 16.80 9.31 -17.53
CA VAL A 17 16.20 10.49 -16.88
C VAL A 17 14.88 10.12 -16.19
N PHE A 18 14.02 9.35 -16.87
CA PHE A 18 12.71 8.93 -16.36
C PHE A 18 12.81 8.08 -15.10
N TRP A 19 13.90 7.32 -14.96
CA TRP A 19 14.18 6.53 -13.77
C TRP A 19 14.21 7.35 -12.46
N PHE A 20 14.52 8.65 -12.55
CA PHE A 20 14.55 9.56 -11.39
C PHE A 20 13.21 10.24 -11.12
N LEU A 21 12.20 10.01 -11.95
CA LEU A 21 10.90 10.65 -11.84
C LEU A 21 9.92 9.77 -11.06
N GLY A 22 9.06 10.41 -10.26
CA GLY A 22 7.96 9.73 -9.59
C GLY A 22 6.85 9.32 -10.58
N PRO A 23 5.98 8.39 -10.21
CA PRO A 23 4.88 7.93 -11.06
C PRO A 23 3.99 9.08 -11.57
N VAL A 24 3.72 10.07 -10.73
CA VAL A 24 2.89 11.23 -11.09
C VAL A 24 3.54 12.04 -12.21
N ASP A 25 4.86 12.28 -12.13
CA ASP A 25 5.61 13.02 -13.15
C ASP A 25 5.71 12.20 -14.44
N LEU A 26 5.96 10.89 -14.35
CA LEU A 26 5.90 9.98 -15.49
C LEU A 26 4.55 10.01 -16.19
N PHE A 27 3.45 10.03 -15.42
CA PHE A 27 2.12 10.13 -15.98
C PHE A 27 1.89 11.48 -16.67
N ASN A 28 2.41 12.57 -16.13
CA ASN A 28 2.36 13.88 -16.77
C ASN A 28 3.17 13.91 -18.08
N LEU A 29 4.27 13.17 -18.20
CA LEU A 29 5.00 13.06 -19.47
C LEU A 29 4.18 12.40 -20.58
N CYS A 30 3.21 11.54 -20.23
CA CYS A 30 2.33 10.91 -21.22
C CYS A 30 1.49 11.93 -22.00
N ILE A 31 1.13 13.06 -21.38
CA ILE A 31 0.31 14.09 -22.02
C ILE A 31 1.15 15.14 -22.76
N VAL A 32 2.46 15.18 -22.53
CA VAL A 32 3.36 16.16 -23.15
C VAL A 32 3.69 15.81 -24.60
N HIS A 33 4.06 14.53 -24.86
CA HIS A 33 4.46 14.13 -26.21
C HIS A 33 4.32 12.61 -26.43
N PRO A 34 3.87 12.13 -27.62
CA PRO A 34 3.65 10.71 -27.90
C PRO A 34 4.89 9.83 -27.69
N ARG A 35 6.07 10.33 -28.06
CA ARG A 35 7.34 9.63 -27.81
C ARG A 35 7.59 9.39 -26.33
N LEU A 36 7.35 10.40 -25.48
CA LEU A 36 7.53 10.27 -24.04
C LEU A 36 6.47 9.33 -23.46
N ALA A 37 5.22 9.40 -23.94
CA ALA A 37 4.15 8.47 -23.56
C ALA A 37 4.52 7.00 -23.84
N ARG A 38 5.16 6.72 -24.99
CA ARG A 38 5.65 5.37 -25.30
C ARG A 38 6.76 4.94 -24.35
N LEU A 39 7.73 5.81 -24.06
CA LEU A 39 8.84 5.51 -23.15
C LEU A 39 8.39 5.34 -21.71
N VAL A 40 7.37 6.09 -21.25
CA VAL A 40 6.76 5.89 -19.93
C VAL A 40 6.15 4.50 -19.81
N GLY A 41 5.75 3.85 -20.91
CA GLY A 41 5.25 2.47 -20.91
C GLY A 41 6.32 1.41 -20.64
N ASP A 42 7.60 1.77 -20.54
CA ASP A 42 8.68 0.82 -20.30
C ASP A 42 8.55 0.14 -18.93
N ILE A 43 8.57 -1.19 -18.92
CA ILE A 43 8.34 -2.01 -17.71
C ILE A 43 9.36 -1.79 -16.61
N SER A 44 10.58 -1.31 -16.95
CA SER A 44 11.63 -1.07 -15.96
C SER A 44 11.24 0.05 -14.98
N LEU A 45 10.48 1.05 -15.46
CA LEU A 45 10.01 2.19 -14.66
C LEU A 45 8.95 1.82 -13.62
N TRP A 46 8.29 0.66 -13.78
CA TRP A 46 7.15 0.24 -12.96
C TRP A 46 7.43 -0.99 -12.08
N ARG A 47 8.71 -1.33 -11.90
CA ARG A 47 9.13 -2.41 -11.00
C ARG A 47 8.93 -2.05 -9.52
N HIS A 48 9.32 -0.84 -9.15
CA HIS A 48 9.22 -0.31 -7.79
C HIS A 48 8.50 1.03 -7.85
N VAL A 49 7.21 1.03 -7.53
CA VAL A 49 6.33 2.18 -7.71
C VAL A 49 6.11 2.85 -6.37
N ASP A 50 6.72 4.01 -6.16
CA ASP A 50 6.45 4.87 -5.01
C ASP A 50 5.72 6.13 -5.45
N PHE A 51 4.45 6.26 -5.06
CA PHE A 51 3.63 7.43 -5.36
C PHE A 51 4.02 8.68 -4.55
N GLY A 52 5.04 8.58 -3.70
CA GLY A 52 5.54 9.66 -2.88
C GLY A 52 4.59 10.00 -1.73
N ARG A 53 4.97 11.02 -0.94
CA ARG A 53 4.26 11.37 0.31
C ARG A 53 2.94 12.12 0.11
N ALA A 54 2.69 12.60 -1.11
CA ALA A 54 1.48 13.32 -1.44
C ALA A 54 0.29 12.35 -1.49
N PRO A 55 -0.83 12.65 -0.81
CA PRO A 55 -1.95 11.72 -0.76
C PRO A 55 -2.64 11.63 -2.13
N LEU A 56 -2.90 10.41 -2.60
CA LEU A 56 -3.55 10.15 -3.89
C LEU A 56 -4.96 9.58 -3.72
N SER A 57 -5.90 10.07 -4.54
CA SER A 57 -7.26 9.55 -4.58
C SER A 57 -7.29 8.20 -5.31
N LEU A 58 -8.25 7.34 -4.95
CA LEU A 58 -8.44 6.05 -5.60
C LEU A 58 -8.67 6.22 -7.12
N GLN A 59 -9.50 7.19 -7.51
CA GLN A 59 -9.76 7.49 -8.91
C GLN A 59 -8.50 7.85 -9.69
N PHE A 60 -7.56 8.55 -9.05
CA PHE A 60 -6.29 8.88 -9.67
C PHE A 60 -5.37 7.65 -9.74
N LEU A 61 -5.30 6.84 -8.68
CA LEU A 61 -4.55 5.58 -8.66
C LEU A 61 -4.98 4.63 -9.79
N HIS A 62 -6.27 4.58 -10.12
CA HIS A 62 -6.76 3.76 -11.23
C HIS A 62 -6.12 4.10 -12.59
N LYS A 63 -5.64 5.33 -12.80
CA LYS A 63 -4.96 5.73 -14.04
C LYS A 63 -3.63 5.01 -14.26
N PHE A 64 -3.02 4.51 -13.18
CA PHE A 64 -1.71 3.86 -13.20
C PHE A 64 -1.80 2.35 -13.38
N VAL A 65 -2.97 1.75 -13.12
CA VAL A 65 -3.18 0.29 -13.17
C VAL A 65 -2.79 -0.33 -14.53
N LYS A 66 -2.85 0.45 -15.62
CA LYS A 66 -2.44 0.01 -16.96
C LYS A 66 -0.93 -0.23 -17.11
N PHE A 67 -0.11 0.43 -16.29
CA PHE A 67 1.35 0.26 -16.31
C PHE A 67 1.84 -0.86 -15.39
N LEU A 68 0.99 -1.27 -14.44
CA LEU A 68 1.32 -2.33 -13.49
C LEU A 68 1.12 -3.71 -14.13
N GLY A 69 2.00 -4.64 -13.78
CA GLY A 69 1.97 -6.00 -14.33
C GLY A 69 2.83 -7.00 -13.54
N PRO A 70 3.13 -8.18 -14.14
CA PRO A 70 3.96 -9.20 -13.50
C PRO A 70 5.39 -8.76 -13.16
N HIS A 71 5.85 -7.65 -13.73
CA HIS A 71 7.14 -7.05 -13.45
C HIS A 71 7.13 -6.15 -12.20
N THR A 72 5.95 -5.77 -11.69
CA THR A 72 5.82 -4.90 -10.52
C THR A 72 6.05 -5.70 -9.23
N LEU A 73 7.06 -5.30 -8.47
CA LEU A 73 7.52 -6.00 -7.27
C LEU A 73 7.17 -5.24 -5.98
N SER A 74 7.10 -3.91 -6.02
CA SER A 74 6.80 -3.07 -4.86
C SER A 74 5.88 -1.91 -5.24
N ILE A 75 4.87 -1.64 -4.40
CA ILE A 75 3.94 -0.52 -4.54
C ILE A 75 3.80 0.21 -3.19
N THR A 76 4.04 1.52 -3.19
CA THR A 76 3.82 2.41 -2.05
C THR A 76 2.77 3.46 -2.36
N ILE A 77 1.70 3.50 -1.57
CA ILE A 77 0.57 4.40 -1.72
C ILE A 77 0.38 5.21 -0.44
N HIS A 78 0.27 6.52 -0.60
CA HIS A 78 -0.08 7.43 0.49
C HIS A 78 -1.54 7.91 0.34
N GLY A 79 -2.31 7.76 1.43
CA GLY A 79 -3.70 8.16 1.51
C GLY A 79 -3.91 9.41 2.37
N PHE A 80 -5.18 9.70 2.65
CA PHE A 80 -5.63 10.96 3.28
C PHE A 80 -5.90 10.88 4.79
N VAL A 81 -5.54 9.78 5.46
CA VAL A 81 -5.70 9.68 6.91
C VAL A 81 -4.81 10.72 7.59
N ARG A 82 -5.43 11.55 8.42
CA ARG A 82 -4.72 12.50 9.29
C ARG A 82 -4.62 11.91 10.70
N PRO A 83 -3.56 12.21 11.46
CA PRO A 83 -3.39 11.69 12.83
C PRO A 83 -4.57 11.95 13.77
N SER A 84 -5.31 13.04 13.56
CA SER A 84 -6.50 13.43 14.32
C SER A 84 -7.83 13.12 13.62
N SER A 85 -7.80 12.33 12.55
CA SER A 85 -9.01 12.01 11.78
C SER A 85 -9.85 10.97 12.51
N ARG A 86 -11.17 11.14 12.49
CA ARG A 86 -12.10 10.08 12.90
C ARG A 86 -11.81 8.82 12.08
N LEU A 87 -11.92 7.66 12.72
CA LEU A 87 -11.80 6.35 12.07
C LEU A 87 -12.71 6.20 10.85
N HIS A 88 -13.81 6.96 10.78
CA HIS A 88 -14.75 6.90 9.67
C HIS A 88 -14.56 8.04 8.65
N PRO A 89 -14.35 7.72 7.35
CA PRO A 89 -14.36 8.72 6.29
C PRO A 89 -15.77 9.30 6.10
N LYS A 90 -15.90 10.64 6.12
CA LYS A 90 -17.18 11.34 5.87
C LYS A 90 -17.33 11.78 4.41
N GLY A 91 -18.54 11.63 3.87
CA GLY A 91 -18.96 12.18 2.56
C GLY A 91 -17.99 11.84 1.41
N LYS A 92 -17.49 12.88 0.73
CA LYS A 92 -16.52 12.80 -0.39
C LYS A 92 -15.20 12.08 -0.06
N THR A 93 -14.95 11.71 1.20
CA THR A 93 -13.75 10.95 1.60
C THR A 93 -13.86 9.46 1.27
N ARG A 94 -15.07 8.93 1.06
CA ARG A 94 -15.25 7.52 0.66
C ARG A 94 -14.61 7.19 -0.69
N SER A 95 -14.59 8.13 -1.63
CA SER A 95 -13.87 7.98 -2.92
C SER A 95 -12.34 8.00 -2.79
N LYS A 96 -11.82 8.24 -1.57
CA LYS A 96 -10.40 8.24 -1.23
C LYS A 96 -9.97 6.98 -0.47
N CYS A 97 -10.90 6.05 -0.24
CA CYS A 97 -10.60 4.77 0.40
C CYS A 97 -9.95 3.83 -0.61
N ILE A 98 -9.07 2.96 -0.13
CA ILE A 98 -8.63 1.80 -0.90
C ILE A 98 -9.83 0.84 -0.98
N SER A 99 -10.17 0.43 -2.20
CA SER A 99 -11.30 -0.46 -2.46
C SER A 99 -10.83 -1.89 -2.72
N GLU A 100 -11.72 -2.84 -2.44
CA GLU A 100 -11.53 -4.25 -2.81
C GLU A 100 -11.28 -4.43 -4.31
N ALA A 101 -11.98 -3.68 -5.17
CA ALA A 101 -11.81 -3.74 -6.62
C ALA A 101 -10.39 -3.34 -7.07
N PHE A 102 -9.78 -2.35 -6.39
CA PHE A 102 -8.41 -1.95 -6.65
C PHE A 102 -7.41 -3.02 -6.21
N LEU A 103 -7.55 -3.56 -4.99
CA LEU A 103 -6.67 -4.64 -4.52
C LEU A 103 -6.80 -5.92 -5.36
N THR A 104 -8.03 -6.27 -5.77
CA THR A 104 -8.29 -7.40 -6.68
C THR A 104 -7.63 -7.18 -8.05
N SER A 105 -7.63 -5.93 -8.53
CA SER A 105 -6.91 -5.58 -9.76
C SER A 105 -5.40 -5.76 -9.62
N LEU A 106 -4.82 -5.38 -8.48
CA LEU A 106 -3.41 -5.61 -8.17
C LEU A 106 -3.09 -7.10 -8.08
N LYS A 107 -3.89 -7.88 -7.34
CA LYS A 107 -3.75 -9.34 -7.23
C LYS A 107 -3.74 -10.02 -8.58
N ARG A 108 -4.61 -9.60 -9.50
CA ARG A 108 -4.70 -10.19 -10.85
C ARG A 108 -3.55 -9.77 -11.76
N ARG A 109 -3.14 -8.49 -11.72
CA ARG A 109 -2.15 -7.93 -12.66
C ARG A 109 -0.71 -8.12 -12.21
N CYS A 110 -0.47 -8.11 -10.90
CA CYS A 110 0.84 -8.15 -10.29
C CYS A 110 1.00 -9.44 -9.46
N PRO A 111 1.02 -10.63 -10.10
CA PRO A 111 1.13 -11.91 -9.40
C PRO A 111 2.47 -12.10 -8.67
N ASN A 112 3.47 -11.25 -8.96
CA ASN A 112 4.80 -11.28 -8.35
C ASN A 112 5.00 -10.11 -7.36
N LEU A 113 3.93 -9.40 -6.97
CA LEU A 113 4.06 -8.28 -6.03
C LEU A 113 4.54 -8.80 -4.67
N GLN A 114 5.71 -8.33 -4.23
CA GLN A 114 6.35 -8.77 -3.00
C GLN A 114 6.11 -7.78 -1.86
N GLU A 115 6.00 -6.49 -2.17
CA GLU A 115 5.85 -5.44 -1.17
C GLU A 115 4.65 -4.54 -1.47
N LEU A 116 3.83 -4.30 -0.45
CA LEU A 116 2.70 -3.38 -0.52
C LEU A 116 2.69 -2.50 0.71
N HIS A 117 2.81 -1.20 0.46
CA HIS A 117 2.84 -0.18 1.51
C HIS A 117 1.63 0.74 1.36
N LEU A 118 0.66 0.58 2.24
CA LEU A 118 -0.54 1.43 2.35
C LEU A 118 -0.35 2.36 3.53
N HIS A 119 0.13 3.56 3.26
CA HIS A 119 0.41 4.56 4.29
C HIS A 119 -0.74 5.55 4.37
N ARG A 120 -1.25 5.79 5.57
CA ARG A 120 -2.34 6.76 5.82
C ARG A 120 -3.56 6.51 4.93
N CYS A 121 -3.87 5.26 4.63
CA CYS A 121 -4.98 4.88 3.79
C CYS A 121 -6.23 4.59 4.62
N PHE A 122 -7.40 4.98 4.11
CA PHE A 122 -8.68 4.51 4.64
C PHE A 122 -9.01 3.17 3.97
N ILE A 123 -9.28 2.14 4.77
CA ILE A 123 -9.60 0.79 4.29
C ILE A 123 -10.93 0.36 4.92
N ASP A 124 -11.90 0.03 4.08
CA ASP A 124 -13.20 -0.45 4.54
C ASP A 124 -13.12 -1.96 4.81
N ALA A 125 -13.11 -2.37 6.07
CA ALA A 125 -12.96 -3.78 6.44
C ALA A 125 -14.20 -4.63 6.14
N SER A 126 -15.36 -4.01 5.87
CA SER A 126 -16.58 -4.76 5.50
C SER A 126 -16.51 -5.30 4.07
N THR A 127 -15.72 -4.66 3.20
CA THR A 127 -15.54 -5.04 1.79
C THR A 127 -14.12 -5.53 1.52
N THR A 128 -13.12 -4.87 2.09
CA THR A 128 -11.72 -5.11 1.78
C THR A 128 -11.14 -6.17 2.71
N LYS A 129 -11.13 -7.41 2.24
CA LYS A 129 -10.51 -8.54 2.95
C LYS A 129 -9.06 -8.71 2.55
N PHE A 130 -8.20 -9.13 3.47
CA PHE A 130 -6.79 -9.36 3.16
C PHE A 130 -6.57 -10.56 2.23
N SER A 131 -7.59 -11.42 2.07
CA SER A 131 -7.64 -12.44 1.02
C SER A 131 -7.62 -11.87 -0.41
N THR A 132 -7.94 -10.59 -0.59
CA THR A 132 -7.89 -9.89 -1.89
C THR A 132 -6.50 -9.39 -2.26
N LEU A 133 -5.53 -9.52 -1.35
CA LEU A 133 -4.12 -9.20 -1.60
C LEU A 133 -3.43 -10.31 -2.43
N PRO A 134 -2.34 -9.98 -3.15
CA PRO A 134 -1.54 -10.96 -3.88
C PRO A 134 -0.88 -11.97 -2.93
N ALA A 135 -0.96 -13.26 -3.24
CA ALA A 135 -0.39 -14.32 -2.40
C ALA A 135 1.15 -14.32 -2.37
N SER A 136 1.79 -13.63 -3.31
CA SER A 136 3.24 -13.43 -3.41
C SER A 136 3.80 -12.41 -2.40
N LEU A 137 2.92 -11.75 -1.64
CA LEU A 137 3.32 -10.65 -0.78
C LEU A 137 4.19 -11.15 0.39
N LYS A 138 5.41 -10.63 0.44
CA LYS A 138 6.38 -10.86 1.52
C LYS A 138 6.31 -9.77 2.58
N LYS A 139 5.99 -8.54 2.19
CA LYS A 139 5.98 -7.40 3.11
C LYS A 139 4.72 -6.56 2.97
N LEU A 140 4.06 -6.31 4.08
CA LEU A 140 2.85 -5.49 4.16
C LEU A 140 3.02 -4.35 5.17
N SER A 141 2.92 -3.10 4.72
CA SER A 141 2.94 -1.92 5.59
C SER A 141 1.57 -1.24 5.61
N LEU A 142 1.01 -1.01 6.81
CA LEU A 142 -0.25 -0.29 7.03
C LEU A 142 -0.03 1.01 7.81
N ARG A 143 1.14 1.64 7.70
CA ARG A 143 1.55 2.79 8.51
C ARG A 143 0.53 3.93 8.55
N GLY A 144 -0.04 4.20 9.72
CA GLY A 144 -1.01 5.27 9.97
C GLY A 144 -2.32 5.09 9.22
N SER A 145 -2.58 3.91 8.69
CA SER A 145 -3.81 3.58 7.97
C SER A 145 -4.95 3.31 8.95
N ALA A 146 -6.16 3.64 8.55
CA ALA A 146 -7.37 3.48 9.34
C ALA A 146 -8.26 2.41 8.69
N LEU A 147 -8.49 1.31 9.42
CA LEU A 147 -9.55 0.36 9.07
C LEU A 147 -10.85 0.80 9.75
N PHE A 148 -11.94 0.80 9.00
CA PHE A 148 -13.27 1.16 9.50
C PHE A 148 -14.32 0.15 9.05
N ASN A 149 -15.53 0.24 9.63
CA ASN A 149 -16.60 -0.77 9.46
C ASN A 149 -16.16 -2.19 9.85
N LEU A 150 -15.25 -2.28 10.82
CA LEU A 150 -14.84 -3.57 11.35
C LEU A 150 -15.99 -4.17 12.20
N PRO A 151 -16.13 -5.50 12.27
CA PRO A 151 -17.18 -6.12 13.07
C PRO A 151 -17.07 -5.73 14.57
N HIS A 152 -18.21 -5.58 15.23
CA HIS A 152 -18.27 -5.11 16.63
C HIS A 152 -17.80 -6.19 17.63
N ASN A 153 -17.91 -7.47 17.29
CA ASN A 153 -17.64 -8.62 18.16
C ASN A 153 -16.25 -9.27 17.97
N ARG A 154 -15.28 -8.55 17.39
CA ARG A 154 -13.96 -9.09 17.01
C ARG A 154 -13.13 -9.68 18.15
N VAL A 155 -13.28 -9.15 19.37
CA VAL A 155 -12.55 -9.67 20.53
C VAL A 155 -13.00 -11.09 20.88
N VAL A 156 -14.29 -11.38 20.69
CA VAL A 156 -14.90 -12.69 20.99
C VAL A 156 -14.82 -13.63 19.78
N VAL A 157 -14.93 -13.08 18.57
CA VAL A 157 -15.03 -13.84 17.33
C VAL A 157 -13.77 -13.61 16.50
N LEU A 158 -12.74 -14.44 16.70
CA LEU A 158 -11.47 -14.34 15.97
C LEU A 158 -11.63 -14.39 14.44
N VAL A 159 -12.70 -15.03 13.93
CA VAL A 159 -12.98 -15.07 12.49
C VAL A 159 -13.32 -13.70 11.89
N ALA A 160 -13.66 -12.73 12.74
CA ALA A 160 -13.94 -11.36 12.36
C ALA A 160 -12.70 -10.47 12.31
N SER A 161 -11.53 -10.97 12.72
CA SER A 161 -10.25 -10.27 12.59
C SER A 161 -9.87 -10.12 11.11
N PRO A 162 -9.33 -8.96 10.68
CA PRO A 162 -8.78 -8.80 9.33
C PRO A 162 -7.58 -9.74 9.06
N PHE A 163 -6.95 -10.27 10.12
CA PHE A 163 -5.82 -11.19 10.04
C PHE A 163 -6.22 -12.66 10.22
N PHE A 164 -7.53 -12.96 10.23
CA PHE A 164 -7.98 -14.34 10.32
C PHE A 164 -7.53 -15.16 9.11
N ARG A 165 -6.90 -16.31 9.36
CA ARG A 165 -6.36 -17.23 8.34
C ARG A 165 -5.41 -16.56 7.35
N LEU A 166 -4.62 -15.59 7.82
CA LEU A 166 -3.66 -14.87 6.98
C LEU A 166 -2.70 -15.84 6.27
N GLU A 167 -2.32 -16.94 6.92
CA GLU A 167 -1.45 -17.98 6.37
C GLU A 167 -1.99 -18.66 5.11
N LYS A 168 -3.32 -18.73 4.96
CA LYS A 168 -3.94 -19.30 3.75
C LYS A 168 -3.94 -18.33 2.59
N HIS A 169 -3.91 -17.04 2.89
CA HIS A 169 -4.08 -15.97 1.91
C HIS A 169 -2.76 -15.34 1.49
N LEU A 170 -1.82 -15.22 2.42
CA LEU A 170 -0.49 -14.65 2.28
C LEU A 170 0.55 -15.63 2.86
N PRO A 171 0.76 -16.79 2.21
CA PRO A 171 1.55 -17.89 2.76
C PRO A 171 3.06 -17.57 2.90
N VAL A 172 3.56 -16.58 2.16
CA VAL A 172 4.97 -16.17 2.15
C VAL A 172 5.19 -14.81 2.82
N LEU A 173 4.25 -14.35 3.65
CA LEU A 173 4.35 -13.08 4.34
C LEU A 173 5.41 -13.18 5.45
N GLU A 174 6.48 -12.40 5.31
CA GLU A 174 7.63 -12.38 6.20
C GLU A 174 7.56 -11.20 7.18
N GLU A 175 7.13 -10.03 6.68
CA GLU A 175 7.19 -8.76 7.42
C GLU A 175 5.85 -8.01 7.41
N VAL A 176 5.44 -7.53 8.58
CA VAL A 176 4.26 -6.65 8.72
C VAL A 176 4.61 -5.41 9.56
N TRP A 177 4.31 -4.23 9.01
CA TRP A 177 4.46 -2.95 9.71
C TRP A 177 3.11 -2.32 10.04
N LEU A 178 2.81 -2.18 11.33
CA LEU A 178 1.54 -1.64 11.84
C LEU A 178 1.68 -0.32 12.59
N GLU A 179 2.69 0.47 12.23
CA GLU A 179 2.94 1.77 12.86
C GLU A 179 1.68 2.66 12.86
N GLY A 180 1.27 3.18 14.02
CA GLY A 180 0.16 4.13 14.11
C GLY A 180 -1.23 3.55 13.81
N CYS A 181 -1.42 2.23 13.98
CA CYS A 181 -2.70 1.53 13.77
C CYS A 181 -3.54 1.31 15.04
N GLY A 182 -3.08 1.79 16.20
CA GLY A 182 -3.70 1.50 17.51
C GLY A 182 -5.17 1.90 17.64
N ALA A 183 -5.68 2.79 16.80
CA ALA A 183 -7.09 3.20 16.84
C ALA A 183 -8.07 2.09 16.41
N TRP A 184 -7.64 1.08 15.66
CA TRP A 184 -8.51 -0.01 15.20
C TRP A 184 -7.98 -1.42 15.49
N LEU A 185 -6.69 -1.54 15.81
CA LEU A 185 -5.99 -2.80 16.06
C LEU A 185 -6.23 -3.27 17.49
N THR A 186 -6.65 -4.52 17.67
CA THR A 186 -6.88 -5.12 18.99
C THR A 186 -5.72 -6.03 19.41
N PRO A 187 -5.54 -6.32 20.72
CA PRO A 187 -4.55 -7.30 21.17
C PRO A 187 -4.73 -8.69 20.52
N SER A 188 -5.97 -9.14 20.33
CA SER A 188 -6.26 -10.41 19.65
C SER A 188 -5.80 -10.43 18.18
N ASP A 189 -5.91 -9.30 17.47
CA ASP A 189 -5.39 -9.16 16.09
C ASP A 189 -3.87 -9.32 16.05
N LEU A 190 -3.17 -8.73 17.02
CA LEU A 190 -1.71 -8.85 17.16
C LEU A 190 -1.29 -10.28 17.49
N THR A 191 -2.00 -10.97 18.40
CA THR A 191 -1.71 -12.37 18.71
C THR A 191 -1.82 -13.27 17.48
N LEU A 192 -2.85 -13.06 16.65
CA LEU A 192 -3.00 -13.81 15.38
C LEU A 192 -1.82 -13.55 14.44
N LEU A 193 -1.41 -12.30 14.29
CA LEU A 193 -0.26 -11.92 13.48
C LEU A 193 1.06 -12.51 13.99
N LEU A 194 1.36 -12.36 15.28
CA LEU A 194 2.60 -12.82 15.90
C LEU A 194 2.71 -14.35 15.90
N SER A 195 1.57 -15.06 15.93
CA SER A 195 1.57 -16.52 15.79
C SER A 195 2.02 -17.01 14.41
N ARG A 196 2.15 -16.10 13.42
CA ARG A 196 2.39 -16.45 12.00
C ARG A 196 3.51 -15.68 11.32
N CYS A 197 3.71 -14.41 11.66
CA CYS A 197 4.77 -13.58 11.07
C CYS A 197 5.98 -13.57 12.01
N SER A 198 7.13 -14.04 11.51
CA SER A 198 8.39 -14.05 12.27
C SER A 198 8.91 -12.63 12.59
N THR A 199 8.46 -11.62 11.84
CA THR A 199 8.94 -10.24 11.97
C THR A 199 7.78 -9.24 11.95
N LEU A 200 7.38 -8.80 13.14
CA LEU A 200 6.52 -7.63 13.31
C LEU A 200 7.40 -6.44 13.72
N GLN A 201 7.33 -5.34 12.97
CA GLN A 201 8.05 -4.11 13.29
C GLN A 201 7.06 -3.00 13.63
N ASP A 202 7.19 -2.46 14.84
CA ASP A 202 6.56 -1.22 15.28
C ASP A 202 7.65 -0.19 15.65
N LYS A 203 7.25 1.09 15.76
CA LYS A 203 8.02 2.35 15.78
C LYS A 203 9.32 2.47 16.59
N SER A 204 9.85 1.45 17.24
CA SER A 204 11.11 1.54 18.00
C SER A 204 12.36 1.22 17.19
N GLY A 205 12.30 0.82 15.91
CA GLY A 205 13.52 0.54 15.11
C GLY A 205 14.45 -0.53 15.71
N GLN A 206 14.06 -1.16 16.82
CA GLN A 206 14.75 -2.22 17.51
C GLN A 206 13.72 -3.20 18.04
N ARG A 207 13.78 -4.40 17.47
CA ARG A 207 13.22 -5.69 17.91
C ARG A 207 11.70 -5.89 17.83
N GLN A 208 11.40 -7.15 17.56
CA GLN A 208 10.10 -7.81 17.56
C GLN A 208 9.18 -7.22 18.62
N VAL A 209 7.99 -6.82 18.20
CA VAL A 209 6.91 -6.50 19.14
C VAL A 209 6.55 -7.78 19.90
N THR A 210 6.85 -7.80 21.19
CA THR A 210 6.19 -8.70 22.15
C THR A 210 4.92 -8.04 22.67
N LEU A 211 3.90 -8.83 23.00
CA LEU A 211 2.59 -8.35 23.47
C LEU A 211 2.71 -7.32 24.63
N GLU A 212 3.75 -7.45 25.45
CA GLU A 212 4.03 -6.60 26.62
C GLU A 212 4.46 -5.17 26.26
N SER A 213 5.22 -4.98 25.18
CA SER A 213 5.67 -3.62 24.78
C SER A 213 4.53 -2.79 24.19
N TRP A 214 3.51 -3.46 23.64
CA TRP A 214 2.33 -2.80 23.10
C TRP A 214 1.36 -2.33 24.18
N SER A 215 1.13 -3.12 25.23
CA SER A 215 0.28 -2.70 26.36
C SER A 215 0.76 -1.40 27.01
N GLN A 216 2.08 -1.20 27.09
CA GLN A 216 2.69 0.02 27.63
C GLN A 216 2.58 1.23 26.69
N THR A 217 2.58 1.02 25.37
CA THR A 217 2.57 2.11 24.38
C THR A 217 1.16 2.65 24.10
N VAL A 218 0.12 1.84 24.29
CA VAL A 218 -1.27 2.21 23.99
C VAL A 218 -2.05 2.73 25.22
N GLY A 219 -1.41 2.80 26.39
CA GLY A 219 -2.02 3.38 27.59
C GLY A 219 -3.24 2.58 28.09
N LEU A 220 -3.15 1.25 28.05
CA LEU A 220 -4.11 0.38 28.72
C LEU A 220 -3.50 -0.04 30.07
N ALA A 221 -3.79 0.77 31.09
CA ALA A 221 -3.82 0.34 32.48
C ALA A 221 -5.23 -0.15 32.81
#